data_AF-A0A930TA73-F1
#
_entry.id   AF-A0A930TA73-F1
#
_cell.length_a   1.000
_cell.length_b   1.000
_cell.length_c   1.000
_cell.angle_alpha   90.00
_cell.angle_beta   90.00
_cell.angle_gamma   90.00
#
_symmetry.space_group_name_H-M   'P 1'
#
loop_
_entity.id
_entity.type
_entity.pdbx_description
1 polymer ?
#
loop_
_entity_poly.entity_id
_entity_poly.type
_entity_poly.pdbx_seq_one_letter_code
_entity_poly.pdbx_strand_id
1 'polypeptide(L)'
;MRPNFDQEKIKRLMQALSREAKGPRCIYFTGGASALLIGWRSSTVDVDIRLDPEPPGIFQAIAKLKQELNINIELASPQDFLPPLPG
;
A
#
# COMPACT_ATOMS: atom_id res chain seq x y z
N MET A 1 -18.90 2.24 9.71
CA MET A 1 -18.06 1.25 9.00
C MET A 1 -17.37 1.97 7.85
N ARG A 2 -16.04 1.81 7.67
CA ARG A 2 -15.31 2.46 6.57
C ARG A 2 -15.73 1.83 5.22
N PRO A 3 -15.86 2.61 4.14
CA PRO A 3 -16.28 2.08 2.85
C PRO A 3 -15.20 1.18 2.25
N ASN A 4 -15.63 0.13 1.54
CA ASN A 4 -14.73 -0.78 0.86
C ASN A 4 -13.86 -0.06 -0.18
N PHE A 5 -12.62 -0.52 -0.33
CA PHE A 5 -11.65 0.00 -1.26
C PHE A 5 -11.59 -0.88 -2.51
N ASP A 6 -11.79 -0.29 -3.69
CA ASP A 6 -11.94 -0.98 -4.98
C ASP A 6 -10.74 -0.72 -5.93
N GLN A 7 -10.81 -1.28 -7.13
CA GLN A 7 -9.78 -1.13 -8.17
C GLN A 7 -9.56 0.30 -8.65
N GLU A 8 -10.56 1.17 -8.60
CA GLU A 8 -10.37 2.55 -9.02
C GLU A 8 -9.61 3.33 -7.93
N LYS A 9 -10.03 3.16 -6.68
CA LYS A 9 -9.42 3.85 -5.55
C LYS A 9 -7.98 3.42 -5.32
N ILE A 10 -7.64 2.14 -5.52
CA ILE A 10 -6.23 1.69 -5.41
C ILE A 10 -5.34 2.33 -6.47
N LYS A 11 -5.83 2.51 -7.71
CA LYS A 11 -5.08 3.20 -8.77
C LYS A 11 -4.86 4.68 -8.41
N ARG A 12 -5.88 5.34 -7.84
CA ARG A 12 -5.75 6.72 -7.33
C ARG A 12 -4.73 6.82 -6.20
N LEU A 13 -4.72 5.86 -5.27
CA LEU A 13 -3.71 5.79 -4.21
C LEU A 13 -2.30 5.59 -4.77
N MET A 14 -2.12 4.68 -5.73
CA MET A 14 -0.83 4.45 -6.40
C MET A 14 -0.31 5.74 -7.05
N GLN A 15 -1.18 6.48 -7.73
CA GLN A 15 -0.83 7.77 -8.35
C GLN A 15 -0.51 8.85 -7.31
N ALA A 16 -1.21 8.87 -6.18
CA ALA A 16 -0.95 9.83 -5.11
C ALA A 16 0.39 9.55 -4.43
N LEU A 17 0.66 8.29 -4.09
CA LEU A 17 1.94 7.86 -3.51
C LEU A 17 3.11 8.12 -4.47
N SER A 18 2.95 7.87 -5.78
CA SER A 18 4.02 8.08 -6.75
C SER A 18 4.44 9.54 -6.89
N ARG A 19 3.51 10.50 -6.72
CA ARG A 19 3.82 11.94 -6.73
C ARG A 19 4.68 12.37 -5.55
N GLU A 20 4.46 11.76 -4.39
CA GLU A 20 5.24 12.01 -3.16
C GLU A 20 6.56 11.23 -3.19
N ALA A 21 6.59 10.11 -3.90
CA ALA A 21 7.69 9.17 -3.96
C ALA A 21 8.81 9.55 -4.97
N LYS A 22 9.63 10.58 -4.68
CA LYS A 22 10.72 11.06 -5.57
C LYS A 22 12.04 10.26 -5.57
N GLY A 23 12.32 9.42 -6.56
CA GLY A 23 13.64 8.75 -6.74
C GLY A 23 13.53 7.26 -7.08
N PRO A 24 14.65 6.51 -7.20
CA PRO A 24 14.64 5.09 -7.52
C PRO A 24 14.22 4.27 -6.28
N ARG A 25 12.91 4.25 -6.00
CA ARG A 25 12.33 3.51 -4.87
C ARG A 25 11.06 2.79 -5.27
N CYS A 26 10.84 1.64 -4.65
CA CYS A 26 9.68 0.80 -4.89
C CYS A 26 8.72 0.90 -3.69
N ILE A 27 7.44 1.05 -4.02
CA ILE A 27 6.34 0.88 -3.07
C ILE A 27 5.58 -0.35 -3.53
N TYR A 28 5.73 -1.45 -2.81
CA TYR A 28 5.02 -2.70 -3.10
C TYR A 28 3.67 -2.69 -2.40
N PHE A 29 2.63 -3.03 -3.14
CA PHE A 29 1.30 -3.30 -2.58
C PHE A 29 1.22 -4.79 -2.28
N THR A 30 0.92 -5.13 -1.03
CA THR A 30 1.00 -6.50 -0.51
C THR A 30 -0.37 -6.98 -0.05
N GLY A 31 -0.43 -8.26 0.35
CA GLY A 31 -1.60 -8.87 0.96
C GLY A 31 -2.89 -8.65 0.19
N GLY A 32 -3.85 -8.02 0.86
CA GLY A 32 -5.17 -7.81 0.31
C GLY A 32 -5.22 -6.88 -0.91
N ALA A 33 -4.29 -5.93 -1.00
CA ALA A 33 -4.23 -4.95 -2.06
C ALA A 33 -3.74 -5.59 -3.37
N SER A 34 -2.76 -6.50 -3.31
CA SER A 34 -2.30 -7.23 -4.49
C SER A 34 -3.38 -8.18 -5.03
N ALA A 35 -4.10 -8.89 -4.16
CA ALA A 35 -5.23 -9.74 -4.55
C ALA A 35 -6.33 -8.98 -5.31
N LEU A 36 -6.58 -7.73 -4.93
CA LEU A 36 -7.51 -6.84 -5.63
C LEU A 36 -6.97 -6.39 -7.00
N LEU A 37 -5.68 -6.03 -7.08
CA LEU A 37 -5.03 -5.60 -8.32
C LEU A 37 -5.00 -6.71 -9.38
N ILE A 38 -4.79 -7.96 -8.97
CA ILE A 38 -4.78 -9.13 -9.87
C ILE A 38 -6.17 -9.71 -10.14
N GLY A 39 -7.23 -9.13 -9.58
CA GLY A 39 -8.62 -9.49 -9.87
C GLY A 39 -9.15 -10.72 -9.11
N TRP A 40 -8.47 -11.18 -8.05
CA TRP A 40 -8.98 -12.29 -7.22
C TRP A 40 -10.14 -11.89 -6.32
N ARG A 41 -10.30 -10.58 -6.06
CA ARG A 41 -11.42 -10.02 -5.33
C ARG A 41 -11.74 -8.61 -5.79
N SER A 42 -12.97 -8.18 -5.58
CA SER A 42 -13.46 -6.85 -6.00
C SER A 42 -13.16 -5.73 -5.00
N SER A 43 -12.85 -6.05 -3.74
CA SER A 43 -12.57 -5.03 -2.71
C SER A 43 -11.64 -5.48 -1.58
N THR A 44 -11.04 -4.51 -0.88
CA THR A 44 -10.27 -4.66 0.36
C THR A 44 -10.72 -3.66 1.44
N VAL A 45 -10.43 -3.94 2.71
CA VAL A 45 -10.71 -3.05 3.85
C VAL A 45 -9.52 -2.12 4.13
N ASP A 46 -8.31 -2.67 4.00
CA ASP A 46 -7.02 -2.03 4.23
C ASP A 46 -6.10 -2.21 3.01
N VAL A 47 -5.04 -1.41 2.98
CA VAL A 47 -3.99 -1.49 1.98
C VAL A 47 -2.66 -1.67 2.68
N ASP A 48 -2.12 -2.88 2.56
CA ASP A 48 -0.77 -3.18 3.04
C ASP A 48 0.25 -2.73 2.00
N ILE A 49 1.30 -2.06 2.45
CA ILE A 49 2.41 -1.66 1.61
C ILE A 49 3.76 -1.98 2.24
N ARG A 50 4.77 -2.14 1.38
CA ARG A 50 6.18 -2.18 1.75
C ARG A 50 6.96 -1.12 0.98
N LEU A 51 7.89 -0.48 1.67
CA LEU A 51 8.76 0.55 1.13
C LEU A 51 10.18 -0.03 0.97
N ASP A 52 10.79 0.12 -0.22
CA ASP A 52 12.12 -0.46 -0.46
C ASP A 52 12.90 0.29 -1.58
N PRO A 53 13.97 1.04 -1.24
CA PRO A 53 14.25 1.59 0.08
C PRO A 53 13.18 2.61 0.49
N GLU A 54 13.16 3.01 1.77
CA GLU A 54 12.19 3.99 2.27
C GLU A 54 12.26 5.34 1.55
N PRO A 55 11.18 5.74 0.87
CA PRO A 55 10.94 7.07 0.34
C PRO A 55 11.08 8.26 1.35
N PRO A 56 11.91 9.30 1.14
CA PRO A 56 11.85 10.51 1.96
C PRO A 56 10.46 11.15 1.94
N GLY A 57 9.95 11.55 3.11
CA GLY A 57 8.65 12.24 3.27
C GLY A 57 7.41 11.34 3.18
N ILE A 58 7.59 10.03 3.03
CA ILE A 58 6.47 9.11 2.74
C ILE A 58 5.56 8.87 3.92
N PHE A 59 6.05 8.92 5.15
CA PHE A 59 5.19 8.74 6.31
C PHE A 59 4.21 9.90 6.46
N GLN A 60 4.67 11.13 6.18
CA GLN A 60 3.80 12.30 6.12
C GLN A 60 2.77 12.17 4.99
N ALA A 61 3.20 11.69 3.81
CA ALA A 61 2.29 11.42 2.70
C ALA A 61 1.24 10.36 3.05
N ILE A 62 1.65 9.23 3.64
CA ILE A 62 0.73 8.16 4.09
C ILE A 62 -0.26 8.71 5.11
N ALA A 63 0.20 9.45 6.12
CA ALA A 63 -0.67 10.02 7.14
C ALA A 63 -1.74 10.94 6.52
N LYS A 64 -1.34 11.80 5.57
CA LYS A 64 -2.26 12.66 4.80
C LYS A 64 -3.24 11.84 3.96
N LEU A 65 -2.75 10.86 3.20
CA LEU A 65 -3.56 10.05 2.29
C LEU A 65 -4.56 9.14 3.02
N LYS A 66 -4.23 8.64 4.21
CA LYS A 66 -5.17 7.89 5.07
C LYS A 66 -6.41 8.74 5.38
N GLN A 67 -6.23 10.03 5.64
CA GLN A 67 -7.32 10.98 5.90
C GLN A 67 -8.06 11.36 4.62
N GLU A 68 -7.35 11.81 3.59
CA GLU A 68 -7.94 12.32 2.34
C GLU A 68 -8.75 11.26 1.59
N LEU A 69 -8.28 10.02 1.59
CA LEU A 69 -8.94 8.91 0.88
C LEU A 69 -9.83 8.07 1.80
N ASN A 70 -9.90 8.40 3.10
CA ASN A 70 -10.63 7.67 4.13
C ASN A 70 -10.33 6.15 4.12
N ILE A 71 -9.04 5.81 4.18
CA ILE A 71 -8.54 4.43 4.13
C ILE A 71 -7.57 4.10 5.25
N ASN A 72 -7.48 2.80 5.56
CA ASN A 72 -6.37 2.29 6.34
C ASN A 72 -5.22 1.87 5.42
N ILE A 73 -4.02 2.40 5.67
CA ILE A 73 -2.77 1.96 5.07
C ILE A 73 -1.90 1.41 6.19
N GLU A 74 -1.33 0.24 6.00
CA GLU A 74 -0.47 -0.46 6.96
C GLU A 74 0.88 -0.79 6.33
N LEU A 75 1.94 -0.73 7.13
CA LEU A 75 3.28 -1.13 6.74
C LEU A 75 3.44 -2.61 7.08
N ALA A 76 3.07 -3.47 6.14
CA ALA A 76 3.06 -4.90 6.34
C ALA A 76 3.39 -5.62 5.03
N SER A 77 4.19 -6.67 5.12
CA SER A 77 4.60 -7.48 3.98
C SER A 77 4.70 -8.95 4.37
N PRO A 78 4.54 -9.89 3.43
CA PRO A 78 4.73 -11.31 3.71
C PRO A 78 6.07 -11.63 4.38
N GLN A 79 7.13 -10.86 4.11
CA GLN A 79 8.45 -11.08 4.71
C GLN A 79 8.47 -10.84 6.23
N ASP A 80 7.54 -10.05 6.77
CA ASP A 80 7.45 -9.77 8.21
C ASP A 80 6.88 -10.97 9.00
N PHE A 81 6.32 -11.95 8.30
CA PHE A 81 5.66 -13.13 8.88
C PHE A 81 6.33 -14.45 8.52
N LEU A 82 7.23 -14.45 7.54
CA LEU A 82 7.94 -15.64 7.10
C LEU A 82 9.28 -15.76 7.84
N PRO A 83 9.72 -16.98 8.19
CA PRO A 83 11.06 -17.18 8.73
C PRO A 83 12.11 -16.78 7.68
N PRO A 84 13.31 -16.35 8.11
CA PRO A 84 14.41 -16.13 7.19
C PRO A 84 14.71 -17.43 6.43
N LEU A 85 15.12 -17.29 5.16
CA LEU A 85 15.57 -18.44 4.39
C LEU A 85 16.78 -19.07 5.10
N PRO A 86 16.88 -20.42 5.15
CA PRO A 86 18.09 -21.08 5.63
C PRO A 86 19.31 -20.60 4.84
N GLY A 87 20.39 -20.29 5.55
CA GLY A 87 21.71 -20.00 4.99
C GLY A 87 22.59 -21.23 4.98
#